data_AF-A0AA40T3U9-F1
#
_entry.id   AF-A0AA40T3U9-F1
#
_cell.length_a   1.000
_cell.length_b   1.000
_cell.length_c   1.000
_cell.angle_alpha   90.00
_cell.angle_beta   90.00
_cell.angle_gamma   90.00
#
_symmetry.space_group_name_H-M   'P 1'
#
loop_
_entity.id
_entity.type
_entity.pdbx_description
1 polymer ?
#
loop_
_entity_poly.entity_id
_entity_poly.type
_entity_poly.pdbx_seq_one_letter_code
_entity_poly.pdbx_strand_id
1 'polypeptide(L)'
;MSGVLIYAPEQIAVEVPLKPEDRTYYNFPQRHWQQGERLIVLGQSLDGEVVIDLKSEDTPQLLCVGTTGSGKSNLFRAIAYCLLMQGARVDICGGKVSDYEDFAQRFPSINLNDMGKTFEYVGEYYLECERRNQMTKAELAQQPAWLLEIDEYKGTVPLDDNLRKTYDQQLCEVARRGRGLKIHLAIGLQRGSKRSKDDPQALPPDLRDNLPCRIAFRCVDATSGRMILMRRGEAVTSLQGRGDGIVQSGLLDQRFQAYRFEEIPA
;
A
#
# COMPACT_ATOMS: atom_id res chain seq x y z
N MET A 1 -31.99 -19.42 -17.93
CA MET A 1 -31.04 -19.66 -19.03
C MET A 1 -31.57 -18.99 -20.28
N SER A 2 -30.89 -17.94 -20.75
CA SER A 2 -31.00 -17.41 -22.11
C SER A 2 -29.84 -16.43 -22.28
N GLY A 3 -28.65 -16.96 -22.54
CA GLY A 3 -27.47 -16.17 -22.87
C GLY A 3 -27.48 -15.85 -24.36
N VAL A 4 -27.34 -14.57 -24.70
CA VAL A 4 -27.13 -14.11 -26.08
C VAL A 4 -25.63 -14.26 -26.38
N LEU A 5 -25.31 -15.01 -27.43
CA LEU A 5 -23.95 -15.08 -27.99
C LEU A 5 -23.74 -13.89 -28.92
N ILE A 6 -22.81 -13.00 -28.59
CA ILE A 6 -22.28 -11.99 -29.50
C ILE A 6 -20.79 -12.29 -29.65
N TYR A 7 -20.37 -12.62 -30.88
CA TYR A 7 -18.98 -12.87 -31.22
C TYR A 7 -18.25 -11.54 -31.45
N ALA A 8 -17.11 -11.34 -30.78
CA ALA A 8 -16.13 -10.31 -31.09
C ALA A 8 -14.70 -10.88 -30.94
N PRO A 9 -13.70 -10.39 -31.71
CA PRO A 9 -12.40 -11.04 -31.92
C PRO A 9 -11.37 -10.86 -30.80
N GLU A 10 -11.75 -10.21 -29.70
CA GLU A 10 -10.92 -10.01 -28.52
C GLU A 10 -11.49 -10.86 -27.38
N GLN A 11 -10.62 -11.55 -26.63
CA GLN A 11 -11.04 -12.47 -25.59
C GLN A 11 -11.97 -11.77 -24.57
N ILE A 12 -13.18 -12.31 -24.39
CA ILE A 12 -14.11 -11.84 -23.36
C ILE A 12 -13.95 -12.74 -22.14
N ALA A 13 -13.39 -12.20 -21.07
CA ALA A 13 -13.43 -12.83 -19.75
C ALA A 13 -14.76 -12.45 -19.07
N VAL A 14 -15.56 -13.45 -18.69
CA VAL A 14 -16.76 -13.25 -17.87
C VAL A 14 -16.42 -13.62 -16.44
N GLU A 15 -16.35 -12.62 -15.57
CA GLU A 15 -16.09 -12.85 -14.15
C GLU A 15 -17.41 -13.20 -13.44
N VAL A 16 -17.55 -14.45 -13.02
CA VAL A 16 -18.71 -14.93 -12.25
C VAL A 16 -18.35 -14.86 -10.77
N PRO A 17 -18.98 -13.97 -9.98
CA PRO A 17 -18.65 -13.85 -8.57
C PRO A 17 -19.01 -15.13 -7.82
N LEU A 18 -18.07 -15.63 -7.01
CA LEU A 18 -18.33 -16.70 -6.07
C LEU A 18 -19.37 -16.27 -5.04
N LYS A 19 -20.17 -17.25 -4.57
CA LYS A 19 -21.06 -17.03 -3.44
C LYS A 19 -20.23 -16.68 -2.19
N PRO A 20 -20.74 -15.88 -1.25
CA PRO A 20 -19.99 -15.48 -0.05
C PRO A 20 -19.31 -16.63 0.71
N GLU A 21 -19.96 -17.79 0.77
CA GLU A 21 -19.48 -19.04 1.38
C GLU A 21 -18.33 -19.71 0.61
N ASP A 22 -18.26 -19.52 -0.70
CA ASP A 22 -17.24 -20.09 -1.59
C ASP A 22 -16.03 -19.17 -1.77
N ARG A 23 -16.09 -17.94 -1.24
CA ARG A 23 -14.99 -16.96 -1.33
C ARG A 23 -13.85 -17.35 -0.39
N THR A 24 -12.82 -17.94 -0.96
CA THR A 24 -11.58 -18.27 -0.26
C THR A 24 -10.57 -17.13 -0.32
N TYR A 25 -9.75 -17.01 0.72
CA TYR A 25 -8.52 -16.22 0.63
C TYR A 25 -7.46 -17.04 -0.10
N TYR A 26 -6.56 -16.40 -0.82
CA TYR A 26 -5.30 -17.04 -1.15
C TYR A 26 -4.36 -16.87 0.04
N ASN A 27 -3.84 -17.98 0.56
CA ASN A 27 -2.81 -17.92 1.59
C ASN A 27 -1.51 -17.37 0.98
N PHE A 28 -0.77 -16.60 1.76
CA PHE A 28 0.51 -16.04 1.31
C PHE A 28 1.48 -17.19 0.97
N PRO A 29 2.10 -17.18 -0.22
CA PRO A 29 2.91 -18.31 -0.67
C PRO A 29 4.23 -18.39 0.11
N GLN A 30 4.65 -19.60 0.48
CA GLN A 30 6.01 -19.83 0.98
C GLN A 30 7.02 -19.62 -0.14
N ARG A 31 8.00 -18.76 0.09
CA ARG A 31 8.97 -18.33 -0.93
C ARG A 31 10.34 -18.07 -0.33
N HIS A 32 11.35 -18.26 -1.17
CA HIS A 32 12.70 -17.81 -0.88
C HIS A 32 12.84 -16.36 -1.33
N TRP A 33 13.29 -15.50 -0.42
CA TRP A 33 13.48 -14.07 -0.66
C TRP A 33 14.96 -13.77 -0.82
N GLN A 34 15.31 -12.99 -1.84
CA GLN A 34 16.69 -12.53 -2.02
C GLN A 34 16.89 -11.15 -1.39
N GLN A 35 18.01 -10.99 -0.68
CA GLN A 35 18.29 -9.74 0.02
C GLN A 35 18.37 -8.55 -0.95
N GLY A 36 17.66 -7.47 -0.63
CA GLY A 36 17.72 -6.21 -1.37
C GLY A 36 17.02 -6.22 -2.74
N GLU A 37 16.25 -7.26 -3.09
CA GLU A 37 15.45 -7.29 -4.32
C GLU A 37 14.35 -6.21 -4.36
N ARG A 38 13.75 -5.92 -3.20
CA ARG A 38 12.62 -4.99 -3.00
C ARG A 38 11.38 -5.35 -3.81
N LEU A 39 11.15 -6.65 -4.02
CA LEU A 39 9.95 -7.17 -4.65
C LEU A 39 8.84 -7.35 -3.61
N ILE A 40 7.63 -6.92 -3.92
CA ILE A 40 6.45 -7.17 -3.08
C ILE A 40 5.44 -7.97 -3.91
N VAL A 41 4.80 -8.92 -3.26
CA VAL A 41 3.81 -9.78 -3.90
C VAL A 41 2.44 -9.45 -3.32
N LEU A 42 1.52 -9.00 -4.18
CA LEU A 42 0.22 -8.52 -3.72
C LEU A 42 -0.81 -9.64 -3.62
N GLY A 43 -0.86 -10.53 -4.61
CA GLY A 43 -1.95 -11.49 -4.76
C GLY A 43 -1.99 -12.17 -6.13
N GLN A 44 -3.16 -12.73 -6.47
CA GLN A 44 -3.41 -13.43 -7.73
C GLN A 44 -4.41 -12.67 -8.60
N SER A 45 -4.12 -12.55 -9.88
CA SER A 45 -5.01 -12.03 -10.92
C SER A 45 -5.39 -13.14 -11.91
N LEU A 46 -6.18 -12.82 -12.93
CA LEU A 46 -6.46 -13.77 -14.02
C LEU A 46 -5.20 -14.12 -14.85
N ASP A 47 -4.25 -13.18 -14.91
CA ASP A 47 -2.99 -13.33 -15.64
C ASP A 47 -1.87 -13.94 -14.77
N GLY A 48 -2.21 -14.38 -13.55
CA GLY A 48 -1.29 -14.95 -12.59
C GLY A 48 -0.91 -13.98 -11.47
N GLU A 49 0.26 -14.19 -10.88
CA GLU A 49 0.64 -13.46 -9.67
C GLU A 49 0.97 -11.99 -9.93
N VAL A 50 0.48 -11.14 -9.04
CA VAL A 50 0.74 -9.71 -9.07
C VAL A 50 1.95 -9.37 -8.21
N VAL A 51 3.05 -9.01 -8.86
CA VAL A 51 4.32 -8.64 -8.24
C VAL A 51 4.67 -7.21 -8.60
N ILE A 52 5.15 -6.44 -7.63
CA ILE A 52 5.65 -5.07 -7.83
C ILE A 52 7.12 -5.02 -7.40
N ASP A 53 7.96 -4.48 -8.29
CA ASP A 53 9.35 -4.16 -7.98
C ASP A 53 9.45 -2.71 -7.51
N LEU A 54 9.72 -2.46 -6.23
CA LEU A 54 9.87 -1.11 -5.69
C LEU A 54 11.17 -0.41 -6.13
N LYS A 55 12.08 -1.10 -6.83
CA LYS A 55 13.22 -0.47 -7.50
C LYS A 55 12.79 0.29 -8.76
N SER A 56 11.70 -0.14 -9.39
CA SER A 56 11.24 0.42 -10.65
C SER A 56 10.90 1.90 -10.51
N GLU A 57 11.08 2.65 -11.60
CA GLU A 57 10.75 4.07 -11.63
C GLU A 57 9.24 4.31 -11.48
N ASP A 58 8.41 3.35 -11.88
CA ASP A 58 6.95 3.48 -11.99
C ASP A 58 6.16 3.07 -10.74
N THR A 59 6.83 2.52 -9.72
CA THR A 59 6.17 1.82 -8.60
C THR A 59 6.65 2.18 -7.17
N PRO A 60 7.44 3.24 -6.93
CA PRO A 60 8.28 3.30 -5.73
C PRO A 60 7.54 3.51 -4.41
N GLN A 61 6.34 4.11 -4.46
CA GLN A 61 5.56 4.52 -3.29
C GLN A 61 4.10 4.15 -3.50
N LEU A 62 3.47 3.64 -2.45
CA LEU A 62 2.14 3.04 -2.53
C LEU A 62 1.09 3.89 -1.84
N LEU A 63 -0.07 4.00 -2.47
CA LEU A 63 -1.29 4.55 -1.92
C LEU A 63 -2.40 3.50 -2.01
N CYS A 64 -2.94 3.10 -0.88
CA CYS A 64 -4.01 2.12 -0.78
C CYS A 64 -5.27 2.72 -0.16
N VAL A 65 -6.43 2.43 -0.74
CA VAL A 65 -7.73 2.79 -0.15
C VAL A 65 -8.61 1.55 0.04
N GLY A 66 -9.36 1.51 1.13
CA GLY A 66 -10.29 0.42 1.37
C GLY A 66 -10.96 0.50 2.73
N THR A 67 -12.22 0.08 2.76
CA THR A 67 -13.02 0.03 4.00
C THR A 67 -12.52 -1.05 4.97
N THR A 68 -12.97 -1.00 6.23
CA THR A 68 -12.71 -2.08 7.19
C THR A 68 -13.17 -3.44 6.63
N GLY A 69 -12.33 -4.47 6.77
CA GLY A 69 -12.59 -5.81 6.24
C GLY A 69 -12.44 -5.97 4.71
N SER A 70 -12.02 -4.91 4.01
CA SER A 70 -11.84 -4.95 2.55
C SER A 70 -10.59 -5.72 2.12
N GLY A 71 -9.57 -5.87 2.98
CA GLY A 71 -8.32 -6.58 2.70
C GLY A 71 -7.05 -5.75 2.87
N LYS A 72 -7.17 -4.43 3.05
CA LYS A 72 -6.04 -3.48 3.16
C LYS A 72 -4.96 -3.90 4.18
N SER A 73 -5.32 -4.17 5.43
CA SER A 73 -4.32 -4.50 6.47
C SER A 73 -3.62 -5.84 6.21
N ASN A 74 -4.30 -6.81 5.59
CA ASN A 74 -3.65 -8.05 5.16
C ASN A 74 -2.63 -7.80 4.04
N LEU A 75 -2.95 -6.90 3.11
CA LEU A 75 -2.02 -6.50 2.07
C LEU A 75 -0.77 -5.83 2.67
N PHE A 76 -0.94 -4.94 3.65
CA PHE A 76 0.18 -4.26 4.30
C PHE A 76 1.06 -5.25 5.07
N ARG A 77 0.46 -6.18 5.83
CA ARG A 77 1.20 -7.32 6.41
C ARG A 77 1.99 -8.11 5.36
N ALA A 78 1.41 -8.36 4.19
CA ALA A 78 2.09 -9.07 3.10
C ALA A 78 3.27 -8.26 2.54
N ILE A 79 3.10 -6.96 2.33
CA ILE A 79 4.16 -6.04 1.88
C ILE A 79 5.30 -5.97 2.91
N ALA A 80 4.96 -5.75 4.18
CA ALA A 80 5.89 -5.75 5.30
C ALA A 80 6.69 -7.07 5.35
N TYR A 81 6.01 -8.22 5.27
CA TYR A 81 6.66 -9.53 5.22
C TYR A 81 7.67 -9.64 4.08
N CYS A 82 7.27 -9.30 2.85
CA CYS A 82 8.14 -9.36 1.68
C CYS A 82 9.44 -8.59 1.92
N LEU A 83 9.33 -7.34 2.39
CA LEU A 83 10.51 -6.49 2.57
C LEU A 83 11.36 -6.90 3.78
N LEU A 84 10.75 -7.33 4.88
CA LEU A 84 11.47 -7.89 6.04
C LEU A 84 12.33 -9.08 5.63
N MET A 85 11.76 -10.02 4.88
CA MET A 85 12.49 -11.21 4.41
C MET A 85 13.61 -10.87 3.41
N GLN A 86 13.58 -9.67 2.82
CA GLN A 86 14.64 -9.14 1.95
C GLN A 86 15.63 -8.24 2.70
N GLY A 87 15.57 -8.20 4.04
CA GLY A 87 16.49 -7.47 4.91
C GLY A 87 16.17 -5.98 5.06
N ALA A 88 14.94 -5.56 4.78
CA ALA A 88 14.51 -4.19 5.02
C ALA A 88 14.21 -3.93 6.50
N ARG A 89 14.37 -2.67 6.91
CA ARG A 89 13.72 -2.15 8.11
C ARG A 89 12.26 -1.84 7.77
N VAL A 90 11.34 -2.24 8.64
CA VAL A 90 9.92 -1.95 8.48
C VAL A 90 9.36 -1.32 9.76
N ASP A 91 8.71 -0.19 9.59
CA ASP A 91 8.02 0.54 10.66
C ASP A 91 6.55 0.69 10.26
N ILE A 92 5.63 0.34 11.16
CA ILE A 92 4.18 0.41 10.91
C ILE A 92 3.56 1.39 11.89
N CYS A 93 2.91 2.40 11.33
CA CYS A 93 2.27 3.49 12.05
C CYS A 93 0.75 3.54 11.76
N GLY A 94 -0.02 4.04 12.72
CA GLY A 94 -1.40 4.45 12.47
C GLY A 94 -2.41 4.11 13.55
N GLY A 95 -3.69 4.16 13.19
CA GLY A 95 -4.80 3.98 14.13
C GLY A 95 -5.19 2.55 14.48
N LYS A 96 -4.62 1.57 13.79
CA LYS A 96 -5.00 0.16 13.88
C LYS A 96 -3.81 -0.74 14.17
N VAL A 97 -2.90 -0.28 15.02
CA VAL A 97 -1.71 -1.06 15.40
C VAL A 97 -2.07 -2.42 16.00
N SER A 98 -3.23 -2.52 16.68
CA SER A 98 -3.79 -3.78 17.16
C SER A 98 -3.94 -4.83 16.05
N ASP A 99 -4.25 -4.41 14.82
CA ASP A 99 -4.34 -5.27 13.64
C ASP A 99 -2.94 -5.70 13.14
N TYR A 100 -1.88 -5.53 13.93
CA TYR A 100 -0.52 -5.95 13.61
C TYR A 100 0.23 -6.56 14.81
N GLU A 101 -0.39 -6.67 15.99
CA GLU A 101 0.28 -7.13 17.22
C GLU A 101 0.79 -8.58 17.11
N ASP A 102 -0.04 -9.50 16.62
CA ASP A 102 0.34 -10.89 16.30
C ASP A 102 1.54 -10.95 15.33
N PHE A 103 1.53 -10.06 14.35
CA PHE A 103 2.57 -9.97 13.33
C PHE A 103 3.89 -9.42 13.89
N ALA A 104 3.85 -8.39 14.73
CA ALA A 104 5.05 -7.85 15.38
C ALA A 104 5.58 -8.76 16.49
N GLN A 105 4.72 -9.54 17.17
CA GLN A 105 5.18 -10.60 18.07
C GLN A 105 6.02 -11.64 17.32
N ARG A 106 5.61 -11.97 16.08
CA ARG A 106 6.37 -12.91 15.24
C ARG A 106 7.66 -12.31 14.68
N PHE A 107 7.64 -11.03 14.37
CA PHE A 107 8.76 -10.27 13.81
C PHE A 107 9.11 -9.07 14.70
N PRO A 108 9.86 -9.27 15.81
CA PRO A 108 10.18 -8.19 16.75
C PRO A 108 11.01 -7.04 16.19
N SER A 109 11.55 -7.19 14.97
CA SER A 109 12.22 -6.12 14.24
C SER A 109 11.27 -5.08 13.65
N ILE A 110 9.96 -5.35 13.65
CA ILE A 110 8.94 -4.38 13.23
C ILE A 110 8.68 -3.42 14.39
N ASN A 111 8.84 -2.12 14.14
CA ASN A 111 8.44 -1.11 15.11
C ASN A 111 6.97 -0.74 14.89
N LEU A 112 6.12 -1.07 15.87
CA LEU A 112 4.71 -0.71 15.90
C LEU A 112 4.50 0.58 16.67
N ASN A 113 3.81 1.55 16.07
CA ASN A 113 3.57 2.84 16.69
C ASN A 113 2.16 3.35 16.46
N ASP A 114 1.54 3.83 17.52
CA ASP A 114 0.23 4.47 17.44
C ASP A 114 0.29 5.84 16.73
N MET A 115 -0.87 6.47 16.61
CA MET A 115 -1.00 7.78 15.99
C MET A 115 -0.11 8.85 16.64
N GLY A 116 0.17 8.76 17.94
CA GLY A 116 0.90 9.78 18.71
C GLY A 116 2.37 9.91 18.34
N LYS A 117 3.00 8.81 17.89
CA LYS A 117 4.41 8.79 17.49
C LYS A 117 4.64 8.87 15.99
N THR A 118 3.59 8.82 15.17
CA THR A 118 3.74 8.78 13.70
C THR A 118 4.51 10.00 13.16
N PHE A 119 4.36 11.17 13.79
CA PHE A 119 5.12 12.38 13.42
C PHE A 119 6.63 12.19 13.56
N GLU A 120 7.10 11.53 14.62
CA GLU A 120 8.52 11.29 14.89
C GLU A 120 9.13 10.38 13.83
N TYR A 121 8.42 9.32 13.43
CA TYR A 121 8.86 8.40 12.38
C TYR A 121 8.89 9.07 11.00
N VAL A 122 7.92 9.92 10.68
CA VAL A 122 7.99 10.73 9.44
C VAL A 122 9.22 11.63 9.46
N GLY A 123 9.53 12.25 10.59
CA GLY A 123 10.77 13.02 10.78
C GLY A 123 12.03 12.15 10.62
N GLU A 124 12.05 10.95 11.19
CA GLU A 124 13.18 10.01 11.07
C GLU A 124 13.42 9.60 9.61
N TYR A 125 12.37 9.24 8.88
CA TYR A 125 12.45 8.87 7.47
C TYR A 125 12.89 10.04 6.59
N TYR A 126 12.46 11.26 6.93
CA TYR A 126 12.91 12.48 6.27
C TYR A 126 14.41 12.72 6.49
N LEU A 127 14.88 12.63 7.73
CA LEU A 127 16.30 12.80 8.06
C LEU A 127 17.16 11.69 7.44
N GLU A 128 16.64 10.46 7.34
CA GLU A 128 17.32 9.37 6.67
C GLU A 128 17.41 9.61 5.15
N CYS A 129 16.38 10.20 4.53
CA CYS A 129 16.48 10.66 3.14
C CYS A 129 17.60 11.68 2.98
N GLU A 130 17.70 12.66 3.87
CA GLU A 130 18.77 13.67 3.82
C GLU A 130 20.15 13.05 3.97
N ARG A 131 20.32 12.12 4.92
CA ARG A 131 21.57 11.41 5.14
C ARG A 131 21.98 10.57 3.92
N ARG A 132 21.06 9.79 3.35
CA ARG A 132 21.34 8.94 2.18
C ARG A 132 21.58 9.74 0.91
N ASN A 133 20.98 10.92 0.78
CA ASN A 133 21.20 11.78 -0.37
C ASN A 133 22.63 12.34 -0.46
N GLN A 134 23.37 12.33 0.66
CA GLN A 134 24.78 12.73 0.72
C GLN A 134 25.74 11.56 0.47
N MET A 135 25.23 10.34 0.30
CA MET A 135 26.05 9.15 0.08
C MET A 135 26.50 9.00 -1.37
N THR A 136 27.65 8.39 -1.54
CA THR A 136 28.05 7.79 -2.82
C THR A 136 27.14 6.61 -3.17
N LYS A 137 27.11 6.24 -4.46
CA LYS A 137 26.38 5.04 -4.92
C LYS A 137 26.84 3.76 -4.20
N ALA A 138 28.13 3.65 -3.90
CA ALA A 138 28.70 2.49 -3.21
C ALA A 138 28.25 2.39 -1.75
N GLU A 139 28.24 3.51 -1.02
CA GLU A 139 27.73 3.56 0.36
C GLU A 139 26.23 3.27 0.41
N LEU A 140 25.47 3.87 -0.50
CA LEU A 140 24.03 3.64 -0.61
C LEU A 140 23.72 2.16 -0.96
N ALA A 141 24.53 1.53 -1.80
CA ALA A 141 24.38 0.12 -2.15
C ALA A 141 24.44 -0.80 -0.91
N GLN A 142 25.19 -0.41 0.13
CA GLN A 142 25.29 -1.16 1.40
C GLN A 142 24.15 -0.86 2.38
N GLN A 143 23.35 0.20 2.16
CA GLN A 143 22.23 0.50 3.06
C GLN A 143 21.05 -0.46 2.87
N PRO A 144 20.38 -0.90 3.96
CA PRO A 144 19.15 -1.66 3.86
C PRO A 144 18.01 -0.80 3.33
N ALA A 145 17.02 -1.44 2.70
CA ALA A 145 15.79 -0.75 2.36
C ALA A 145 15.00 -0.41 3.63
N TRP A 146 14.29 0.72 3.62
CA TRP A 146 13.37 1.11 4.70
C TRP A 146 11.96 1.19 4.14
N LEU A 147 10.96 0.79 4.93
CA LEU A 147 9.54 0.90 4.63
C LEU A 147 8.80 1.50 5.82
N LEU A 148 8.17 2.65 5.59
CA LEU A 148 7.18 3.21 6.51
C LEU A 148 5.79 2.91 5.99
N GLU A 149 5.05 2.07 6.71
CA GLU A 149 3.63 1.86 6.48
C GLU A 149 2.80 2.79 7.37
N ILE A 150 1.83 3.48 6.78
CA ILE A 150 0.86 4.30 7.52
C ILE A 150 -0.52 3.72 7.20
N ASP A 151 -1.03 2.80 8.02
CA ASP A 151 -2.25 2.02 7.70
C ASP A 151 -3.51 2.91 7.61
N GLU A 152 -3.57 3.97 8.43
CA GLU A 152 -4.65 4.96 8.41
C GLU A 152 -4.06 6.36 8.52
N TYR A 153 -3.71 6.93 7.37
CA TYR A 153 -3.08 8.25 7.27
C TYR A 153 -3.87 9.36 7.96
N LYS A 154 -5.19 9.40 7.77
CA LYS A 154 -5.98 10.55 8.25
C LYS A 154 -5.87 10.72 9.77
N GLY A 155 -5.77 9.61 10.50
CA GLY A 155 -5.61 9.61 11.96
C GLY A 155 -4.24 10.08 12.44
N THR A 156 -3.21 10.04 11.59
CA THR A 156 -1.83 10.39 11.98
C THR A 156 -1.48 11.84 11.72
N VAL A 157 -2.33 12.58 10.99
CA VAL A 157 -2.08 13.98 10.64
C VAL A 157 -2.32 14.88 11.86
N PRO A 158 -1.35 15.71 12.28
CA PRO A 158 -1.52 16.62 13.40
C PRO A 158 -2.69 17.61 13.22
N LEU A 159 -3.38 17.92 14.33
CA LEU A 159 -4.43 18.95 14.35
C LEU A 159 -3.85 20.36 14.30
N ASP A 160 -2.72 20.59 14.95
CA ASP A 160 -2.01 21.88 14.91
C ASP A 160 -1.53 22.19 13.48
N ASP A 161 -1.75 23.43 13.04
CA ASP A 161 -1.48 23.86 11.66
C ASP A 161 0.01 23.87 11.32
N ASN A 162 0.88 24.22 12.27
CA ASN A 162 2.32 24.29 12.02
C ASN A 162 2.95 22.90 12.02
N LEU A 163 2.54 22.04 12.95
CA LEU A 163 2.93 20.63 12.95
C LEU A 163 2.42 19.93 11.69
N ARG A 164 1.17 20.15 11.28
CA ARG A 164 0.62 19.56 10.05
C ARG A 164 1.39 19.97 8.80
N LYS A 165 1.74 21.25 8.66
CA LYS A 165 2.57 21.72 7.54
C LYS A 165 3.93 21.03 7.50
N THR A 166 4.57 20.88 8.66
CA THR A 166 5.86 20.20 8.80
C THR A 166 5.74 18.73 8.42
N TYR A 167 4.71 18.05 8.94
CA TYR A 167 4.40 16.65 8.64
C TYR A 167 4.18 16.43 7.15
N ASP A 168 3.32 17.25 6.53
CA ASP A 168 3.02 17.18 5.10
C ASP A 168 4.30 17.39 4.27
N GLN A 169 5.11 18.40 4.61
CA GLN A 169 6.34 18.71 3.91
C GLN A 169 7.33 17.55 3.98
N GLN A 170 7.60 17.04 5.19
CA GLN A 170 8.55 15.94 5.41
C GLN A 170 8.11 14.68 4.67
N LEU A 171 6.83 14.28 4.80
CA LEU A 171 6.32 13.08 4.16
C LEU A 171 6.31 13.21 2.62
N CYS A 172 5.99 14.40 2.08
CA CYS A 172 6.11 14.66 0.65
C CYS A 172 7.55 14.52 0.14
N GLU A 173 8.55 15.03 0.88
CA GLU A 173 9.95 14.86 0.49
C GLU A 173 10.38 13.40 0.50
N VAL A 174 9.95 12.62 1.52
CA VAL A 174 10.20 11.18 1.57
C VAL A 174 9.56 10.48 0.37
N ALA A 175 8.30 10.79 0.04
CA ALA A 175 7.62 10.21 -1.13
C ALA A 175 8.39 10.52 -2.43
N ARG A 176 8.80 11.77 -2.63
CA ARG A 176 9.47 12.23 -3.84
C ARG A 176 10.87 11.66 -4.02
N ARG A 177 11.66 11.59 -2.95
CA ARG A 177 13.10 11.27 -3.03
C ARG A 177 13.43 9.85 -2.60
N GLY A 178 12.57 9.23 -1.79
CA GLY A 178 12.82 7.95 -1.14
C GLY A 178 13.17 6.81 -2.10
N ARG A 179 12.56 6.76 -3.29
CA ARG A 179 12.83 5.75 -4.34
C ARG A 179 14.31 5.53 -4.56
N GLY A 180 15.00 6.63 -4.88
CA GLY A 180 16.42 6.62 -5.23
C GLY A 180 17.32 6.30 -4.03
N LEU A 181 16.76 6.33 -2.82
CA LEU A 181 17.46 6.18 -1.54
C LEU A 181 17.11 4.86 -0.83
N LYS A 182 16.37 3.95 -1.49
CA LYS A 182 15.86 2.70 -0.89
C LYS A 182 14.94 2.95 0.32
N ILE A 183 14.16 4.03 0.29
CA ILE A 183 13.19 4.40 1.33
C ILE A 183 11.80 4.42 0.69
N HIS A 184 10.91 3.60 1.22
CA HIS A 184 9.59 3.33 0.67
C HIS A 184 8.50 3.70 1.67
N LEU A 185 7.34 4.06 1.14
CA LEU A 185 6.13 4.44 1.83
C LEU A 185 4.97 3.58 1.32
N ALA A 186 4.17 3.07 2.25
CA ALA A 186 2.87 2.51 1.96
C ALA A 186 1.80 3.24 2.78
N ILE A 187 0.99 4.07 2.11
CA ILE A 187 0.02 4.94 2.77
C ILE A 187 -1.39 4.37 2.56
N GLY A 188 -2.08 4.09 3.65
CA GLY A 188 -3.43 3.57 3.68
C GLY A 188 -4.47 4.62 4.05
N LEU A 189 -5.64 4.54 3.41
CA LEU A 189 -6.82 5.36 3.67
C LEU A 189 -8.06 4.48 3.78
N GLN A 190 -8.93 4.72 4.77
CA GLN A 190 -10.27 4.13 4.75
C GLN A 190 -11.22 4.82 3.77
N ARG A 191 -11.02 6.12 3.57
CA ARG A 191 -11.83 6.94 2.68
C ARG A 191 -10.96 7.99 1.99
N GLY A 192 -11.12 8.10 0.67
CA GLY A 192 -10.53 9.19 -0.09
C GLY A 192 -11.41 10.43 -0.03
N SER A 193 -10.85 11.57 0.35
CA SER A 193 -11.54 12.87 0.34
C SER A 193 -10.62 13.97 -0.19
N LYS A 194 -11.23 15.04 -0.73
CA LYS A 194 -10.48 16.21 -1.19
C LYS A 194 -10.06 17.02 0.03
N ARG A 195 -8.77 17.34 0.12
CA ARG A 195 -8.27 18.27 1.13
C ARG A 195 -8.91 19.64 1.01
N SER A 196 -9.46 20.12 2.12
CA SER A 196 -10.18 21.38 2.21
C SER A 196 -10.00 22.01 3.60
N LYS A 197 -10.60 23.18 3.82
CA LYS A 197 -10.66 23.78 5.16
C LYS A 197 -11.45 22.93 6.15
N ASP A 198 -12.49 22.24 5.67
CA ASP A 198 -13.37 21.39 6.48
C ASP A 198 -12.79 19.98 6.70
N ASP A 199 -11.84 19.56 5.86
CA ASP A 199 -11.10 18.30 6.00
C ASP A 199 -9.59 18.52 5.80
N PRO A 200 -8.91 19.19 6.76
CA PRO A 200 -7.50 19.55 6.64
C PRO A 200 -6.55 18.33 6.74
N GLN A 201 -7.04 17.21 7.27
CA GLN A 201 -6.30 15.94 7.42
C GLN A 201 -6.42 15.01 6.21
N ALA A 202 -7.25 15.35 5.21
CA ALA A 202 -7.28 14.58 3.98
C ALA A 202 -5.93 14.66 3.23
N LEU A 203 -5.65 13.63 2.44
CA LEU A 203 -4.37 13.49 1.73
C LEU A 203 -4.08 14.72 0.84
N PRO A 204 -2.94 15.40 1.03
CA PRO A 204 -2.54 16.51 0.17
C PRO A 204 -2.35 16.06 -1.29
N PRO A 205 -2.74 16.88 -2.29
CA PRO A 205 -2.52 16.56 -3.70
C PRO A 205 -1.04 16.27 -4.02
N ASP A 206 -0.13 17.10 -3.52
CA ASP A 206 1.31 16.95 -3.78
C ASP A 206 1.86 15.62 -3.24
N LEU A 207 1.40 15.18 -2.06
CA LEU A 207 1.77 13.87 -1.52
C LEU A 207 1.23 12.75 -2.43
N ARG A 208 -0.05 12.83 -2.76
CA ARG A 208 -0.76 11.85 -3.59
C ARG A 208 -0.13 11.66 -4.97
N ASP A 209 0.36 12.75 -5.57
CA ASP A 209 0.98 12.71 -6.89
C ASP A 209 2.36 12.02 -6.87
N ASN A 210 2.99 11.91 -5.69
CA ASN A 210 4.23 11.16 -5.46
C ASN A 210 4.00 9.71 -4.97
N LEU A 211 2.76 9.21 -5.04
CA LEU A 211 2.39 7.82 -4.71
C LEU A 211 1.81 7.11 -5.95
N PRO A 212 2.67 6.71 -6.91
CA PRO A 212 2.23 6.24 -8.22
C PRO A 212 1.67 4.81 -8.22
N CYS A 213 2.04 3.97 -7.26
CA CYS A 213 1.43 2.64 -7.10
C CYS A 213 0.12 2.80 -6.33
N ARG A 214 -1.01 2.60 -7.00
CA ARG A 214 -2.34 2.88 -6.46
C ARG A 214 -3.14 1.61 -6.34
N ILE A 215 -3.66 1.34 -5.15
CA ILE A 215 -4.41 0.14 -4.84
C ILE A 215 -5.76 0.54 -4.26
N ALA A 216 -6.83 -0.03 -4.80
CA ALA A 216 -8.17 0.18 -4.28
C ALA A 216 -8.82 -1.16 -3.98
N PHE A 217 -9.17 -1.37 -2.71
CA PHE A 217 -10.12 -2.39 -2.30
C PHE A 217 -11.53 -1.82 -2.29
N ARG A 218 -12.50 -2.64 -1.82
CA ARG A 218 -13.89 -2.20 -1.66
C ARG A 218 -14.01 -0.88 -0.88
N CYS A 219 -14.57 0.13 -1.53
CA CYS A 219 -14.85 1.46 -0.98
C CYS A 219 -16.34 1.63 -0.67
N VAL A 220 -16.69 2.53 0.26
CA VAL A 220 -18.11 2.89 0.53
C VAL A 220 -18.74 3.59 -0.67
N ASP A 221 -17.97 4.48 -1.30
CA ASP A 221 -18.43 5.29 -2.42
C ASP A 221 -17.43 5.22 -3.59
N ALA A 222 -17.94 5.46 -4.80
CA ALA A 222 -17.11 5.49 -6.00
C ALA A 222 -16.14 6.68 -5.99
N THR A 223 -16.47 7.76 -5.27
CA THR A 223 -15.63 8.96 -5.16
C THR A 223 -14.26 8.62 -4.57
N SER A 224 -14.23 7.83 -3.49
CA SER A 224 -13.00 7.40 -2.82
C SER A 224 -12.09 6.64 -3.77
N GLY A 225 -12.63 5.67 -4.52
CA GLY A 225 -11.84 4.92 -5.51
C GLY A 225 -11.34 5.78 -6.66
N ARG A 226 -12.20 6.62 -7.24
CA ARG A 226 -11.83 7.54 -8.33
C ARG A 226 -10.73 8.51 -7.90
N MET A 227 -10.77 8.99 -6.66
CA MET A 227 -9.76 9.90 -6.12
C MET A 227 -8.37 9.27 -5.99
N ILE A 228 -8.34 7.96 -5.80
CA ILE A 228 -7.11 7.20 -5.61
C ILE A 228 -6.66 6.67 -6.96
N LEU A 229 -7.46 5.90 -7.68
CA LEU A 229 -7.13 5.38 -9.02
C LEU A 229 -7.01 6.48 -10.10
N MET A 230 -7.50 7.69 -9.86
CA MET A 230 -7.51 8.82 -10.83
C MET A 230 -8.20 8.55 -12.16
N ARG A 231 -9.10 7.57 -12.21
CA ARG A 231 -9.89 7.25 -13.41
C ARG A 231 -11.38 7.18 -13.10
N ARG A 232 -12.20 7.36 -14.14
CA ARG A 232 -13.66 7.24 -14.09
C ARG A 232 -14.06 5.81 -14.48
N GLY A 233 -15.21 5.34 -14.01
CA GLY A 233 -15.79 4.05 -14.42
C GLY A 233 -15.43 2.85 -13.54
N GLU A 234 -14.40 2.96 -12.70
CA GLU A 234 -13.99 1.89 -11.80
C GLU A 234 -15.06 1.55 -10.76
N ALA A 235 -15.47 0.29 -10.76
CA ALA A 235 -16.51 -0.21 -9.89
C ALA A 235 -15.94 -0.68 -8.54
N VAL A 236 -15.14 0.16 -7.87
CA VAL A 236 -14.55 -0.15 -6.54
C VAL A 236 -15.60 -0.46 -5.48
N THR A 237 -16.84 0.00 -5.66
CA THR A 237 -17.98 -0.30 -4.78
C THR A 237 -18.54 -1.71 -5.02
N SER A 238 -18.26 -2.30 -6.19
CA SER A 238 -18.68 -3.65 -6.58
C SER A 238 -17.64 -4.73 -6.27
N LEU A 239 -16.44 -4.32 -5.81
CA LEU A 239 -15.46 -5.26 -5.28
C LEU A 239 -16.08 -6.04 -4.13
N GLN A 240 -15.75 -7.32 -4.05
CA GLN A 240 -16.36 -8.30 -3.16
C GLN A 240 -15.86 -8.19 -1.71
N GLY A 241 -14.82 -7.38 -1.48
CA GLY A 241 -14.12 -7.27 -0.20
C GLY A 241 -13.18 -8.45 0.03
N ARG A 242 -12.69 -8.63 1.27
CA ARG A 242 -11.83 -9.77 1.63
C ARG A 242 -10.57 -9.95 0.75
N GLY A 243 -9.97 -8.87 0.29
CA GLY A 243 -8.77 -8.89 -0.55
C GLY A 243 -9.04 -8.73 -2.05
N ASP A 244 -10.29 -8.68 -2.48
CA ASP A 244 -10.62 -8.32 -3.86
C ASP A 244 -10.35 -6.81 -4.10
N GLY A 245 -9.38 -6.53 -4.95
CA GLY A 245 -8.82 -5.20 -5.16
C GLY A 245 -8.39 -4.96 -6.60
N ILE A 246 -8.05 -3.71 -6.88
CA ILE A 246 -7.54 -3.24 -8.16
C ILE A 246 -6.21 -2.55 -7.89
N VAL A 247 -5.20 -2.87 -8.69
CA VAL A 247 -3.89 -2.25 -8.63
C VAL A 247 -3.59 -1.52 -9.92
N GLN A 248 -2.98 -0.34 -9.80
CA GLN A 248 -2.44 0.45 -10.90
C GLN A 248 -1.02 0.88 -10.56
N SER A 249 -0.03 0.52 -11.37
CA SER A 249 1.35 0.97 -11.21
C SER A 249 2.12 0.87 -12.53
N GLY A 250 2.46 2.00 -13.15
CA GLY A 250 3.02 2.00 -14.51
C GLY A 250 2.05 1.35 -15.51
N LEU A 251 2.51 0.28 -16.17
CA LEU A 251 1.69 -0.52 -17.10
C LEU A 251 0.81 -1.57 -16.41
N LEU A 252 1.05 -1.84 -15.12
CA LEU A 252 0.21 -2.75 -14.34
C LEU A 252 -1.13 -2.06 -14.09
N ASP A 253 -2.22 -2.65 -14.58
CA ASP A 253 -3.58 -2.19 -14.35
C ASP A 253 -4.54 -3.39 -14.38
N GLN A 254 -4.81 -3.96 -13.20
CA GLN A 254 -5.61 -5.18 -13.13
C GLN A 254 -6.31 -5.36 -11.79
N ARG A 255 -7.39 -6.16 -11.82
CA ARG A 255 -8.05 -6.69 -10.65
C ARG A 255 -7.27 -7.90 -10.11
N PHE A 256 -7.18 -8.01 -8.80
CA PHE A 256 -6.48 -9.09 -8.13
C PHE A 256 -7.15 -9.43 -6.80
N GLN A 257 -6.89 -10.66 -6.35
CA GLN A 257 -7.24 -11.13 -5.01
C GLN A 257 -5.97 -11.12 -4.16
N ALA A 258 -5.91 -10.21 -3.19
CA ALA A 258 -4.79 -10.04 -2.28
C ALA A 258 -4.55 -11.29 -1.44
N TYR A 259 -3.28 -11.57 -1.18
CA TYR A 259 -2.86 -12.60 -0.25
C TYR A 259 -3.24 -12.24 1.19
N ARG A 260 -3.40 -13.28 2.01
CA ARG A 260 -3.58 -13.19 3.45
C ARG A 260 -2.73 -14.28 4.11
N PHE A 261 -2.22 -14.03 5.31
CA PHE A 261 -1.66 -15.09 6.14
C PHE A 261 -2.79 -15.82 6.88
N GLU A 262 -2.95 -17.12 6.61
CA GLU A 262 -3.72 -18.01 7.51
C GLU A 262 -2.92 -18.29 8.78
N GLU A 263 -1.63 -18.58 8.60
CA GLU A 263 -0.62 -18.68 9.65
C GLU A 263 0.55 -17.78 9.27
N ILE A 264 1.07 -17.02 10.24
CA ILE A 264 2.22 -16.14 10.00
C ILE A 264 3.47 -17.04 9.91
N PRO A 265 4.25 -16.99 8.82
CA PRO A 265 5.39 -17.87 8.60
C PRO A 265 6.40 -17.81 9.74
N ALA A 266 7.12 -18.93 9.91
CA ALA A 266 8.09 -19.07 10.98
C ALA A 266 9.41 -18.33 10.73
#